data_AF-A0A7M1PX52-F1
#
_entry.id   AF-A0A7M1PX52-F1
#
_cell.length_a   1.000
_cell.length_b   1.000
_cell.length_c   1.000
_cell.angle_alpha   90.00
_cell.angle_beta   90.00
_cell.angle_gamma   90.00
#
_symmetry.space_group_name_H-M   'P 1'
#
loop_
_entity.id
_entity.type
_entity.pdbx_description
1 polymer ?
#
loop_
_entity_poly.entity_id
_entity_poly.type
_entity_poly.pdbx_seq_one_letter_code
_entity_poly.pdbx_strand_id
1 'polypeptide(L)'
;MRFYKVLFLLLFIIIIIFIGLKQNINSPIMASSINNLLSTMQPRSIVINDGDKVSNILTTALTVGDLLREQQISLNDEDIILPSIKQSLNTVKSITILRITKHTYIEKINTPYQEKRIPDDSLYIGEKKEVVGGEEGIIERKVMVTKLNNKPIKEQVFFVTEIKKPINRVINFGTDTTITINNKEYKVLNCLNVKATAYTKYYECTGKTPSHPDFGITASGLPVKIGHIAVDPKIIAMHSKVYIEGQDKVGNQYTGIYTATDTGGAIKGNRIDVYMEDTDEMYIFGVRQMRAFVIEEK
;
A
#
# COMPACT_ATOMS: atom_id res chain seq x y z
N MET A 1 -22.60 46.90 -4.48
CA MET A 1 -23.05 48.32 -4.35
C MET A 1 -22.21 49.36 -5.10
N ARG A 2 -20.92 49.14 -5.40
CA ARG A 2 -20.07 50.11 -6.14
C ARG A 2 -20.31 50.17 -7.66
N PHE A 3 -20.74 49.06 -8.30
CA PHE A 3 -21.03 49.01 -9.74
C PHE A 3 -22.23 49.87 -10.16
N TYR A 4 -23.31 49.85 -9.38
CA TYR A 4 -24.49 50.70 -9.64
C TYR A 4 -24.16 52.20 -9.58
N LYS A 5 -23.17 52.62 -8.78
CA LYS A 5 -22.75 54.03 -8.73
C LYS A 5 -21.99 54.47 -9.99
N VAL A 6 -21.18 53.61 -10.59
CA VAL A 6 -20.41 53.94 -11.82
C VAL A 6 -21.32 53.90 -13.06
N LEU A 7 -22.24 52.94 -13.12
CA LEU A 7 -23.25 52.86 -14.19
C LEU A 7 -24.21 54.05 -14.15
N PHE A 8 -24.63 54.47 -12.96
CA PHE A 8 -25.48 55.65 -12.79
C PHE A 8 -24.72 56.94 -13.14
N LEU A 9 -23.43 57.06 -12.80
CA LEU A 9 -22.61 58.22 -13.15
C LEU A 9 -22.36 58.32 -14.68
N LEU A 10 -22.16 57.19 -15.37
CA LEU A 10 -22.05 57.14 -16.83
C LEU A 10 -23.37 57.49 -17.51
N LEU A 11 -24.50 56.98 -17.01
CA LEU A 11 -25.83 57.41 -17.48
C LEU A 11 -26.06 58.90 -17.24
N PHE A 12 -25.59 59.45 -16.11
CA PHE A 12 -25.72 60.86 -15.78
C PHE A 12 -24.84 61.76 -16.67
N ILE A 13 -23.64 61.33 -17.00
CA ILE A 13 -22.75 62.03 -17.94
C ILE A 13 -23.33 61.98 -19.36
N ILE A 14 -23.89 60.84 -19.78
CA ILE A 14 -24.60 60.72 -21.08
C ILE A 14 -25.82 61.65 -21.10
N ILE A 15 -26.57 61.75 -20.00
CA ILE A 15 -27.71 62.68 -19.86
C ILE A 15 -27.24 64.14 -19.87
N ILE A 16 -26.12 64.49 -19.22
CA ILE A 16 -25.55 65.84 -19.24
C ILE A 16 -25.04 66.22 -20.63
N ILE A 17 -24.45 65.28 -21.36
CA ILE A 17 -24.08 65.46 -22.77
C ILE A 17 -25.36 65.65 -23.61
N PHE A 18 -26.42 64.88 -23.35
CA PHE A 18 -27.72 65.03 -24.02
C PHE A 18 -28.41 66.38 -23.75
N ILE A 19 -28.29 66.91 -22.54
CA ILE A 19 -28.87 68.19 -22.13
C ILE A 19 -28.00 69.36 -22.64
N GLY A 20 -26.67 69.21 -22.63
CA GLY A 20 -25.71 70.22 -23.10
C GLY A 20 -25.62 70.36 -24.62
N LEU A 21 -25.89 69.30 -25.39
CA LEU A 21 -25.91 69.35 -26.86
C LEU A 21 -27.26 69.80 -27.44
N LYS A 22 -28.30 70.02 -26.63
CA LYS A 22 -29.62 70.46 -27.13
C LYS A 22 -29.59 71.85 -27.80
N GLN A 23 -28.45 72.55 -27.80
CA GLN A 23 -28.26 73.78 -28.58
C GLN A 23 -27.51 73.61 -29.90
N ASN A 24 -27.12 72.41 -30.36
CA ASN A 24 -26.52 72.28 -31.69
C ASN A 24 -26.60 70.88 -32.36
N ILE A 25 -27.72 70.15 -32.24
CA ILE A 25 -27.93 68.87 -32.95
C ILE A 25 -28.86 69.11 -34.15
N ASN A 26 -28.29 69.50 -35.28
CA ASN A 26 -28.98 69.47 -36.59
C ASN A 26 -28.02 69.03 -37.72
N SER A 27 -27.05 68.16 -37.43
CA SER A 27 -26.24 67.51 -38.47
C SER A 27 -26.64 66.03 -38.62
N PRO A 28 -27.03 65.56 -39.83
CA PRO A 28 -27.41 64.17 -40.08
C PRO A 28 -26.31 63.15 -39.71
N ILE A 29 -25.04 63.59 -39.78
CA ILE A 29 -23.84 62.79 -39.56
C ILE A 29 -23.67 62.41 -38.07
N MET A 30 -24.07 63.28 -37.14
CA MET A 30 -24.04 62.98 -35.70
C MET A 30 -25.18 62.04 -35.30
N ALA A 31 -26.38 62.23 -35.86
CA ALA A 31 -27.52 61.36 -35.58
C ALA A 31 -27.29 59.92 -36.08
N SER A 32 -26.67 59.73 -37.26
CA SER A 32 -26.28 58.40 -37.75
C SER A 32 -25.18 57.76 -36.91
N SER A 33 -24.20 58.56 -36.43
CA SER A 33 -23.11 58.07 -35.56
C SER A 33 -23.62 57.66 -34.18
N ILE A 34 -24.55 58.42 -33.60
CA ILE A 34 -25.19 58.11 -32.30
C ILE A 34 -26.11 56.89 -32.42
N ASN A 35 -26.87 56.76 -33.52
CA ASN A 35 -27.71 55.58 -33.75
C ASN A 35 -26.88 54.31 -34.02
N ASN A 36 -25.75 54.42 -34.75
CA ASN A 36 -24.79 53.32 -34.85
C ASN A 36 -24.21 52.96 -33.49
N LEU A 37 -23.85 53.94 -32.65
CA LEU A 37 -23.35 53.71 -31.29
C LEU A 37 -24.40 53.03 -30.38
N LEU A 38 -25.65 53.49 -30.43
CA LEU A 38 -26.78 52.92 -29.68
C LEU A 38 -27.16 51.50 -30.17
N SER A 39 -27.04 51.22 -31.46
CA SER A 39 -27.28 49.88 -32.03
C SER A 39 -26.24 48.84 -31.55
N THR A 40 -25.02 49.28 -31.22
CA THR A 40 -23.95 48.40 -30.71
C THR A 40 -24.04 48.08 -29.21
N MET A 41 -24.89 48.79 -28.45
CA MET A 41 -25.05 48.65 -26.99
C MET A 41 -26.24 47.78 -26.56
N GLN A 42 -26.75 46.92 -27.44
CA GLN A 42 -27.80 45.96 -27.05
C GLN A 42 -27.24 44.95 -26.04
N PRO A 43 -27.92 44.71 -24.90
CA PRO A 43 -27.47 43.74 -23.92
C PRO A 43 -27.56 42.32 -24.47
N ARG A 44 -26.51 41.53 -24.26
CA ARG A 44 -26.38 40.15 -24.76
C ARG A 44 -26.23 39.18 -23.59
N SER A 45 -26.93 38.05 -23.67
CA SER A 45 -26.77 36.95 -22.71
C SER A 45 -25.61 36.07 -23.16
N ILE A 46 -24.58 35.96 -22.33
CA ILE A 46 -23.37 35.16 -22.59
C ILE A 46 -23.21 34.13 -21.48
N VAL A 47 -23.04 32.87 -21.84
CA VAL A 47 -22.70 31.80 -20.89
C VAL A 47 -21.20 31.78 -20.69
N ILE A 48 -20.72 31.83 -19.45
CA ILE A 48 -19.31 31.66 -19.11
C ILE A 48 -19.16 30.34 -18.36
N ASN A 49 -18.34 29.44 -18.88
CA ASN A 49 -17.85 28.27 -18.15
C ASN A 49 -16.42 28.56 -17.68
N ASP A 50 -16.25 28.86 -16.40
CA ASP A 50 -14.96 29.15 -15.79
C ASP A 50 -14.48 27.97 -14.92
N GLY A 51 -13.58 27.14 -15.46
CA GLY A 51 -12.98 26.04 -14.71
C GLY A 51 -14.00 25.03 -14.16
N ASP A 52 -15.12 24.83 -14.86
CA ASP A 52 -16.32 24.05 -14.50
C ASP A 52 -17.43 24.84 -13.76
N LYS A 53 -17.19 26.11 -13.41
CA LYS A 53 -18.23 26.99 -12.85
C LYS A 53 -18.98 27.71 -13.98
N VAL A 54 -20.23 27.33 -14.19
CA VAL A 54 -21.09 27.95 -15.21
C VAL A 54 -21.86 29.14 -14.65
N SER A 55 -21.84 30.26 -15.36
CA SER A 55 -22.67 31.44 -15.11
C SER A 55 -23.30 31.97 -16.40
N ASN A 56 -24.42 32.66 -16.28
CA ASN A 56 -25.04 33.36 -17.40
C ASN A 56 -25.04 34.87 -17.11
N ILE A 57 -24.44 35.64 -17.99
CA ILE A 57 -24.17 37.06 -17.78
C ILE A 57 -24.88 37.87 -18.85
N LEU A 58 -25.62 38.91 -18.44
CA LEU A 58 -26.15 39.92 -19.33
C LEU A 58 -25.17 41.09 -19.39
N THR A 59 -24.67 41.44 -20.57
CA THR A 59 -23.60 42.45 -20.73
C THR A 59 -23.77 43.30 -21.99
N THR A 60 -23.21 44.50 -21.97
CA THR A 60 -23.05 45.38 -23.14
C THR A 60 -21.59 45.44 -23.63
N ALA A 61 -20.69 44.65 -23.05
CA ALA A 61 -19.30 44.53 -23.46
C ALA A 61 -19.16 44.23 -24.97
N LEU A 62 -18.12 44.78 -25.58
CA LEU A 62 -17.89 44.63 -27.03
C LEU A 62 -17.07 43.38 -27.35
N THR A 63 -16.10 43.05 -26.49
CA THR A 63 -15.20 41.90 -26.65
C THR A 63 -15.22 40.96 -25.45
N VAL A 64 -14.73 39.74 -25.64
CA VAL A 64 -14.53 38.77 -24.56
C VAL A 64 -13.69 39.38 -23.43
N GLY A 65 -12.59 40.07 -23.74
CA GLY A 65 -11.72 40.68 -22.75
C GLY A 65 -12.39 41.81 -21.95
N ASP A 66 -13.30 42.56 -22.57
CA ASP A 66 -14.09 43.59 -21.86
C ASP A 66 -15.04 42.96 -20.85
N LEU A 67 -15.73 41.88 -21.24
CA LEU A 67 -16.65 41.15 -20.37
C LEU A 67 -15.92 40.52 -19.18
N LEU A 68 -14.74 39.92 -19.39
CA LEU A 68 -13.97 39.36 -18.27
C LEU A 68 -13.57 40.44 -17.26
N ARG A 69 -13.14 41.62 -17.75
CA ARG A 69 -12.80 42.76 -16.87
C ARG A 69 -14.02 43.27 -16.11
N GLU A 70 -15.18 43.35 -16.78
CA GLU A 70 -16.46 43.70 -16.16
C GLU A 70 -16.81 42.72 -15.03
N GLN A 71 -16.66 41.42 -15.27
CA GLN A 71 -16.93 40.36 -14.28
C GLN A 71 -15.78 40.13 -13.28
N GLN A 72 -14.71 40.93 -13.36
CA GLN A 72 -13.52 40.81 -12.50
C GLN A 72 -12.85 39.42 -12.58
N ILE A 73 -12.94 38.77 -13.74
CA ILE A 73 -12.31 37.49 -14.02
C ILE A 73 -10.90 37.76 -14.57
N SER A 74 -9.88 37.52 -13.75
CA SER A 74 -8.48 37.54 -14.18
C SER A 74 -8.07 36.19 -14.77
N LEU A 75 -7.25 36.19 -15.83
CA LEU A 75 -6.64 35.00 -16.40
C LEU A 75 -5.17 34.91 -15.97
N ASN A 76 -4.69 33.71 -15.70
CA ASN A 76 -3.25 33.45 -15.59
C ASN A 76 -2.66 33.19 -16.98
N ASP A 77 -1.33 33.31 -17.12
CA ASP A 77 -0.63 33.15 -18.41
C ASP A 77 -0.81 31.75 -19.04
N GLU A 78 -1.14 30.75 -18.23
CA GLU A 78 -1.37 29.36 -18.68
C GLU A 78 -2.85 29.02 -18.89
N ASP A 79 -3.79 29.90 -18.52
CA ASP A 79 -5.21 29.65 -18.74
C ASP A 79 -5.55 29.73 -20.24
N ILE A 80 -6.37 28.80 -20.72
CA ILE A 80 -6.82 28.80 -22.12
C ILE A 80 -8.25 29.33 -22.17
N ILE A 81 -8.47 30.34 -23.01
CA ILE A 81 -9.80 30.93 -23.22
C ILE A 81 -10.28 30.76 -24.65
N LEU A 82 -11.52 30.31 -24.80
CA LEU A 82 -12.20 30.13 -26.08
C LEU A 82 -13.57 30.81 -26.05
N PRO A 83 -13.87 31.74 -26.97
CA PRO A 83 -12.98 32.29 -28.00
C PRO A 83 -11.95 33.30 -27.43
N SER A 84 -11.02 33.77 -28.27
CA SER A 84 -9.94 34.67 -27.83
C SER A 84 -10.45 35.96 -27.16
N ILE A 85 -9.65 36.57 -26.28
CA ILE A 85 -10.00 37.82 -25.58
C ILE A 85 -10.33 38.99 -26.52
N LYS A 86 -9.85 38.96 -27.78
CA LYS A 86 -10.12 39.99 -28.79
C LYS A 86 -11.40 39.73 -29.59
N GLN A 87 -12.02 38.56 -29.45
CA GLN A 87 -13.23 38.20 -30.19
C GLN A 87 -14.38 39.14 -29.82
N SER A 88 -15.07 39.65 -30.84
CA SER A 88 -16.28 40.45 -30.64
C SER A 88 -17.44 39.60 -30.13
N LEU A 89 -18.16 40.09 -29.12
CA LEU A 89 -19.31 39.41 -28.52
C LEU A 89 -20.57 39.39 -29.40
N ASN A 90 -20.57 40.08 -30.55
CA ASN A 90 -21.69 40.04 -31.50
C ASN A 90 -21.93 38.63 -32.07
N THR A 91 -20.92 37.77 -32.07
CA THR A 91 -20.96 36.41 -32.65
C THR A 91 -20.78 35.31 -31.61
N VAL A 92 -20.63 35.67 -30.33
CA VAL A 92 -20.29 34.74 -29.25
C VAL A 92 -21.53 34.50 -28.39
N LYS A 93 -21.85 33.22 -28.14
CA LYS A 93 -22.91 32.82 -27.20
C LYS A 93 -22.37 32.26 -25.90
N SER A 94 -21.17 31.70 -25.94
CA SER A 94 -20.52 31.08 -24.80
C SER A 94 -19.02 31.32 -24.80
N ILE A 95 -18.46 31.46 -23.61
CA ILE A 95 -17.02 31.56 -23.34
C ILE A 95 -16.65 30.40 -22.43
N THR A 96 -15.58 29.68 -22.74
CA THR A 96 -15.00 28.65 -21.88
C THR A 96 -13.60 29.08 -21.48
N ILE A 97 -13.33 29.01 -20.18
CA ILE A 97 -12.03 29.26 -19.57
C ILE A 97 -11.58 27.93 -18.95
N LEU A 98 -10.51 27.39 -19.51
CA LEU A 98 -9.83 26.22 -18.98
C LEU A 98 -8.74 26.70 -18.01
N ARG A 99 -8.94 26.39 -16.73
CA ARG A 99 -8.07 26.87 -15.66
C ARG A 99 -6.89 25.93 -15.46
N ILE A 100 -5.68 26.45 -15.61
CA ILE A 100 -4.44 25.72 -15.33
C ILE A 100 -3.86 26.23 -14.02
N THR A 101 -3.74 25.34 -13.04
CA THR A 101 -3.11 25.65 -11.75
C THR A 101 -1.98 24.68 -11.45
N LYS A 102 -0.93 25.17 -10.82
CA LYS A 102 0.22 24.37 -10.37
C LYS A 102 0.31 24.46 -8.85
N HIS A 103 0.28 23.31 -8.19
CA HIS A 103 0.45 23.23 -6.75
C HIS A 103 1.71 22.42 -6.44
N THR A 104 2.60 22.97 -5.62
CA THR A 104 3.79 22.27 -5.16
C THR A 104 3.63 21.91 -3.70
N TYR A 105 3.91 20.65 -3.36
CA TYR A 105 3.94 20.19 -1.98
C TYR A 105 5.12 19.25 -1.76
N ILE A 106 5.39 18.99 -0.49
CA ILE A 106 6.41 18.07 -0.03
C ILE A 106 5.70 16.90 0.62
N GLU A 107 6.10 15.68 0.26
CA GLU A 107 5.61 14.45 0.88
C GLU A 107 6.78 13.58 1.32
N LYS A 108 6.57 12.84 2.42
CA LYS A 108 7.51 11.85 2.92
C LYS A 108 6.99 10.46 2.59
N ILE A 109 7.87 9.63 2.06
CA ILE A 109 7.55 8.26 1.65
C ILE A 109 8.56 7.31 2.29
N ASN A 110 8.06 6.20 2.83
CA ASN A 110 8.92 5.13 3.34
C ASN A 110 9.54 4.37 2.16
N THR A 111 10.82 4.04 2.29
CA THR A 111 11.53 3.19 1.33
C THR A 111 11.75 1.82 1.96
N PRO A 112 11.38 0.73 1.24
CA PRO A 112 11.50 -0.61 1.80
C PRO A 112 12.97 -0.98 2.01
N TYR A 113 13.24 -1.74 3.06
CA TYR A 113 14.52 -2.41 3.23
C TYR A 113 14.56 -3.71 2.43
N GLN A 114 15.77 -4.24 2.22
CA GLN A 114 15.98 -5.54 1.60
C GLN A 114 16.38 -6.58 2.64
N GLU A 115 16.11 -7.85 2.36
CA GLU A 115 16.64 -8.98 3.13
C GLU A 115 17.95 -9.48 2.52
N LYS A 116 19.01 -9.49 3.31
CA LYS A 116 20.30 -10.09 2.96
C LYS A 116 20.46 -11.40 3.72
N ARG A 117 20.67 -12.49 2.97
CA ARG A 117 20.90 -13.83 3.52
C ARG A 117 22.38 -14.16 3.45
N ILE A 118 22.98 -14.52 4.58
CA ILE A 118 24.41 -14.80 4.68
C ILE A 118 24.57 -16.27 5.14
N PRO A 119 25.37 -17.10 4.44
CA PRO A 119 25.66 -18.45 4.91
C PRO A 119 26.46 -18.40 6.21
N ASP A 120 26.12 -19.27 7.15
CA ASP A 120 26.76 -19.41 8.46
C ASP A 120 27.02 -20.90 8.71
N ASP A 121 28.28 -21.28 8.88
CA ASP A 121 28.71 -22.66 9.09
C ASP A 121 28.58 -23.10 10.55
N SER A 122 28.33 -22.16 11.48
CA SER A 122 28.03 -22.47 12.88
C SER A 122 26.57 -22.87 13.12
N LEU A 123 25.73 -22.77 12.09
CA LEU A 123 24.31 -23.10 12.13
C LEU A 123 24.01 -24.29 11.22
N TYR A 124 23.10 -25.16 11.65
CA TYR A 124 22.66 -26.30 10.83
C TYR A 124 21.71 -25.86 9.73
N ILE A 125 21.71 -26.59 8.61
CA ILE A 125 20.73 -26.38 7.54
C ILE A 125 19.30 -26.34 8.09
N GLY A 126 18.52 -25.33 7.69
CA GLY A 126 17.18 -25.07 8.23
C GLY A 126 17.14 -24.02 9.35
N GLU A 127 18.22 -23.90 10.13
CA GLU A 127 18.34 -22.84 11.13
C GLU A 127 18.55 -21.48 10.47
N LYS A 128 17.98 -20.46 11.12
CA LYS A 128 18.12 -19.06 10.73
C LYS A 128 18.31 -18.23 11.98
N LYS A 129 19.22 -17.26 11.91
CA LYS A 129 19.46 -16.29 12.97
C LYS A 129 19.38 -14.88 12.40
N GLU A 130 18.47 -14.09 12.93
CA GLU A 130 18.43 -12.66 12.61
C GLU A 130 19.57 -11.96 13.35
N VAL A 131 20.42 -11.28 12.59
CA VAL A 131 21.59 -10.55 13.11
C VAL A 131 21.30 -9.05 13.16
N VAL A 132 20.59 -8.55 12.16
CA VAL A 132 20.17 -7.15 12.07
C VAL A 132 18.71 -7.11 11.63
N GLY A 133 17.89 -6.41 12.41
CA GLY A 133 16.49 -6.14 12.06
C GLY A 133 16.40 -5.19 10.86
N GLY A 134 15.35 -5.36 10.05
CA GLY A 134 15.09 -4.47 8.93
C GLY A 134 14.43 -3.17 9.39
N GLU A 135 14.91 -2.03 8.89
CA GLU A 135 14.26 -0.74 9.11
C GLU A 135 14.02 -0.02 7.79
N GLU A 136 12.80 0.47 7.59
CA GLU A 136 12.48 1.30 6.43
C GLU A 136 13.28 2.60 6.46
N GLY A 137 13.68 3.03 5.27
CA GLY A 137 14.22 4.35 5.04
C GLY A 137 13.10 5.36 4.82
N ILE A 138 13.47 6.63 4.69
CA ILE A 138 12.54 7.73 4.43
C ILE A 138 13.14 8.61 3.36
N ILE A 139 12.36 8.87 2.31
CA ILE A 139 12.66 9.90 1.33
C ILE A 139 11.65 11.03 1.43
N GLU A 140 12.08 12.21 1.03
CA GLU A 140 11.22 13.37 0.86
C GLU A 140 11.18 13.74 -0.63
N ARG A 141 9.97 13.86 -1.20
CA ARG A 141 9.76 14.26 -2.60
C ARG A 141 9.14 15.64 -2.64
N LYS A 142 9.70 16.53 -3.46
CA LYS A 142 9.05 17.78 -3.86
C LYS A 142 8.28 17.57 -5.15
N VAL A 143 6.96 17.58 -5.06
CA VAL A 143 6.05 17.23 -6.16
C VAL A 143 5.28 18.45 -6.60
N MET A 144 5.20 18.68 -7.90
CA MET A 144 4.29 19.65 -8.50
C MET A 144 3.22 18.95 -9.30
N VAL A 145 1.98 19.29 -8.99
CA VAL A 145 0.80 18.79 -9.68
C VAL A 145 0.21 19.94 -10.49
N THR A 146 0.14 19.74 -11.81
CA THR A 146 -0.60 20.60 -12.72
C THR A 146 -2.04 20.09 -12.82
N LYS A 147 -3.00 20.98 -12.61
CA LYS A 147 -4.42 20.67 -12.67
C LYS A 147 -5.11 21.47 -13.78
N LEU A 148 -5.97 20.81 -14.53
CA LEU A 148 -6.92 21.41 -15.47
C LEU A 148 -8.30 21.36 -14.84
N ASN A 149 -8.94 22.51 -14.64
CA ASN A 149 -10.25 22.61 -13.97
C ASN A 149 -10.28 21.80 -12.66
N ASN A 150 -9.27 21.98 -11.81
CA ASN A 150 -9.04 21.26 -10.54
C ASN A 150 -8.74 19.74 -10.65
N LYS A 151 -8.76 19.14 -11.84
CA LYS A 151 -8.40 17.73 -12.05
C LYS A 151 -6.91 17.61 -12.37
N PRO A 152 -6.14 16.75 -11.66
CA PRO A 152 -4.72 16.58 -11.93
C PRO A 152 -4.51 15.99 -13.33
N ILE A 153 -3.68 16.64 -14.14
CA ILE A 153 -3.34 16.19 -15.50
C ILE A 153 -1.85 15.83 -15.65
N LYS A 154 -1.00 16.32 -14.75
CA LYS A 154 0.43 16.04 -14.77
C LYS A 154 1.01 16.14 -13.37
N GLU A 155 1.79 15.14 -12.99
CA GLU A 155 2.64 15.17 -11.80
C GLU A 155 4.11 15.24 -12.25
N GLN A 156 4.90 16.10 -11.61
CA GLN A 156 6.33 16.20 -11.83
C GLN A 156 7.06 16.19 -10.48
N VAL A 157 8.02 15.29 -10.33
CA VAL A 157 8.94 15.28 -9.18
C VAL A 157 10.12 16.16 -9.52
N PHE A 158 10.36 17.20 -8.72
CA PHE A 158 11.51 18.06 -8.90
C PHE A 158 12.77 17.46 -8.30
N PHE A 159 12.67 17.06 -7.03
CA PHE A 159 13.80 16.50 -6.27
C PHE A 159 13.31 15.42 -5.33
N VAL A 160 14.20 14.46 -5.10
CA VAL A 160 14.07 13.42 -4.09
C VAL A 160 15.26 13.54 -3.17
N THR A 161 15.01 13.72 -1.88
CA THR A 161 16.05 13.79 -0.85
C THR A 161 15.94 12.57 0.04
N GLU A 162 17.03 11.82 0.20
CA GLU A 162 17.10 10.73 1.16
C GLU A 162 17.28 11.30 2.56
N ILE A 163 16.28 11.11 3.43
CA ILE A 163 16.29 11.58 4.81
C ILE A 163 16.86 10.50 5.74
N LYS A 164 16.48 9.24 5.49
CA LYS A 164 16.97 8.07 6.21
C LYS A 164 17.21 6.93 5.22
N LYS A 165 18.41 6.38 5.20
CA LYS A 165 18.70 5.15 4.45
C LYS A 165 17.97 3.96 5.07
N PRO A 166 17.37 3.05 4.28
CA PRO A 166 16.87 1.80 4.83
C PRO A 166 18.01 0.96 5.41
N ILE A 167 17.74 0.28 6.52
CA ILE A 167 18.66 -0.70 7.11
C ILE A 167 18.18 -2.07 6.67
N ASN A 168 19.01 -2.76 5.89
CA ASN A 168 18.69 -4.10 5.41
C ASN A 168 18.58 -5.08 6.56
N ARG A 169 17.56 -5.94 6.50
CA ARG A 169 17.42 -7.08 7.39
C ARG A 169 18.50 -8.10 7.05
N VAL A 170 19.27 -8.56 8.03
CA VAL A 170 20.33 -9.55 7.83
C VAL A 170 19.98 -10.84 8.56
N ILE A 171 19.88 -11.92 7.79
CA ILE A 171 19.62 -13.27 8.30
C ILE A 171 20.78 -14.18 7.94
N ASN A 172 21.41 -14.71 8.97
CA ASN A 172 22.33 -15.82 8.81
C ASN A 172 21.51 -17.10 8.64
N PHE A 173 21.87 -17.94 7.67
CA PHE A 173 21.25 -19.24 7.47
C PHE A 173 22.28 -20.35 7.55
N GLY A 174 21.89 -21.46 8.17
CA GLY A 174 22.81 -22.56 8.42
C GLY A 174 23.21 -23.32 7.16
N THR A 175 24.46 -23.73 7.16
CA THR A 175 25.10 -24.51 6.09
C THR A 175 25.75 -25.78 6.59
N ASP A 176 25.82 -25.99 7.91
CA ASP A 176 26.29 -27.25 8.45
C ASP A 176 25.27 -28.36 8.17
N THR A 177 25.78 -29.45 7.62
CA THR A 177 25.01 -30.63 7.21
C THR A 177 25.53 -31.90 7.88
N THR A 178 26.40 -31.80 8.89
CA THR A 178 26.97 -32.96 9.57
C THR A 178 26.71 -32.89 11.07
N ILE A 179 26.11 -33.94 11.62
CA ILE A 179 26.01 -34.11 13.07
C ILE A 179 26.60 -35.45 13.48
N THR A 180 27.31 -35.47 14.60
CA THR A 180 27.86 -36.71 15.18
C THR A 180 27.00 -37.16 16.35
N ILE A 181 26.42 -38.36 16.25
CA ILE A 181 25.59 -38.98 17.29
C ILE A 181 26.23 -40.31 17.65
N ASN A 182 26.63 -40.49 18.92
CA ASN A 182 27.27 -41.74 19.40
C ASN A 182 28.47 -42.18 18.53
N ASN A 183 29.39 -41.27 18.21
CA ASN A 183 30.57 -41.49 17.36
C ASN A 183 30.27 -41.91 15.90
N LYS A 184 29.03 -41.74 15.44
CA LYS A 184 28.64 -41.95 14.04
C LYS A 184 28.21 -40.63 13.42
N GLU A 185 28.69 -40.33 12.21
CA GLU A 185 28.26 -39.16 11.46
C GLU A 185 26.95 -39.41 10.72
N TYR A 186 26.10 -38.39 10.74
CA TYR A 186 24.86 -38.34 9.98
C TYR A 186 24.83 -37.06 9.16
N LYS A 187 24.21 -37.15 7.99
CA LYS A 187 23.88 -35.99 7.17
C LYS A 187 22.60 -35.37 7.71
N VAL A 188 22.66 -34.10 8.08
CA VAL A 188 21.49 -33.29 8.45
C VAL A 188 20.84 -32.80 7.17
N LEU A 189 19.58 -33.19 6.95
CA LEU A 189 18.76 -32.74 5.83
C LEU A 189 18.01 -31.45 6.18
N ASN A 190 17.61 -31.30 7.44
CA ASN A 190 16.92 -30.12 7.97
C ASN A 190 17.01 -30.08 9.50
N CYS A 191 17.09 -28.88 10.08
CA CYS A 191 17.02 -28.63 11.51
C CYS A 191 15.81 -27.73 11.80
N LEU A 192 14.97 -28.18 12.74
CA LEU A 192 13.69 -27.58 13.06
C LEU A 192 13.63 -27.28 14.56
N ASN A 193 13.22 -26.05 14.91
CA ASN A 193 12.68 -25.78 16.23
C ASN A 193 11.23 -26.25 16.26
N VAL A 194 10.96 -27.31 17.04
CA VAL A 194 9.66 -27.97 17.10
C VAL A 194 9.01 -27.80 18.46
N LYS A 195 7.69 -27.61 18.44
CA LYS A 195 6.84 -27.81 19.61
C LYS A 195 6.61 -29.31 19.78
N ALA A 196 7.21 -29.92 20.79
CA ALA A 196 7.04 -31.32 21.10
C ALA A 196 5.95 -31.51 22.18
N THR A 197 5.08 -32.48 21.96
CA THR A 197 4.22 -33.09 22.99
C THR A 197 4.53 -34.59 23.07
N ALA A 198 3.87 -35.30 23.97
CA ALA A 198 3.93 -36.76 24.02
C ALA A 198 2.52 -37.36 23.99
N TYR A 199 2.43 -38.61 23.54
CA TYR A 199 1.19 -39.38 23.50
C TYR A 199 1.42 -40.85 23.84
N THR A 200 0.37 -41.52 24.29
CA THR A 200 0.33 -42.97 24.47
C THR A 200 -0.63 -43.61 23.49
N LYS A 201 -0.67 -44.95 23.43
CA LYS A 201 -1.65 -45.68 22.60
C LYS A 201 -3.07 -45.72 23.20
N TYR A 202 -3.25 -45.22 24.42
CA TYR A 202 -4.51 -45.34 25.15
C TYR A 202 -5.60 -44.37 24.65
N TYR A 203 -6.81 -44.57 25.16
CA TYR A 203 -8.02 -43.93 24.65
C TYR A 203 -7.96 -42.39 24.72
N GLU A 204 -7.31 -41.85 25.75
CA GLU A 204 -7.17 -40.42 25.99
C GLU A 204 -6.42 -39.70 24.86
N CYS A 205 -5.46 -40.39 24.24
CA CYS A 205 -4.65 -39.85 23.16
C CYS A 205 -5.19 -40.23 21.77
N THR A 206 -5.75 -41.44 21.63
CA THR A 206 -6.06 -42.02 20.31
C THR A 206 -7.55 -42.18 20.02
N GLY A 207 -8.41 -42.10 21.05
CA GLY A 207 -9.83 -42.46 20.97
C GLY A 207 -10.08 -43.96 20.77
N LYS A 208 -9.07 -44.83 20.92
CA LYS A 208 -9.16 -46.27 20.68
C LYS A 208 -9.00 -47.06 21.97
N THR A 209 -9.87 -48.06 22.17
CA THR A 209 -9.75 -49.04 23.26
C THR A 209 -8.93 -50.24 22.81
N PRO A 210 -8.41 -51.08 23.73
CA PRO A 210 -7.67 -52.30 23.39
C PRO A 210 -8.42 -53.29 22.47
N SER A 211 -9.76 -53.21 22.43
CA SER A 211 -10.61 -54.01 21.55
C SER A 211 -10.72 -53.46 20.11
N HIS A 212 -10.25 -52.24 19.85
CA HIS A 212 -10.29 -51.62 18.53
C HIS A 212 -9.23 -52.26 17.61
N PRO A 213 -9.53 -52.60 16.34
CA PRO A 213 -8.57 -53.25 15.44
C PRO A 213 -7.29 -52.45 15.24
N ASP A 214 -7.39 -51.13 15.15
CA ASP A 214 -6.24 -50.23 14.99
C ASP A 214 -5.62 -49.74 16.32
N PHE A 215 -5.88 -50.41 17.44
CA PHE A 215 -5.27 -50.05 18.73
C PHE A 215 -3.76 -50.24 18.68
N GLY A 216 -3.00 -49.19 19.00
CA GLY A 216 -1.53 -49.21 18.93
C GLY A 216 -0.97 -49.29 17.50
N ILE A 217 -1.77 -49.00 16.47
CA ILE A 217 -1.31 -48.93 15.08
C ILE A 217 -1.16 -47.47 14.65
N THR A 218 0.02 -47.12 14.14
CA THR A 218 0.35 -45.77 13.66
C THR A 218 -0.23 -45.51 12.26
N ALA A 219 -0.23 -44.25 11.83
CA ALA A 219 -0.66 -43.87 10.47
C ALA A 219 0.13 -44.57 9.35
N SER A 220 1.37 -44.99 9.59
CA SER A 220 2.14 -45.80 8.64
C SER A 220 1.75 -47.28 8.60
N GLY A 221 0.79 -47.73 9.42
CA GLY A 221 0.38 -49.12 9.54
C GLY A 221 1.31 -50.00 10.40
N LEU A 222 2.28 -49.40 11.11
CA LEU A 222 3.20 -50.15 11.98
C LEU A 222 2.67 -50.17 13.42
N PRO A 223 2.95 -51.23 14.21
CA PRO A 223 2.77 -51.18 15.65
C PRO A 223 3.63 -50.06 16.26
N VAL A 224 3.01 -49.23 17.10
CA VAL A 224 3.69 -48.14 17.80
C VAL A 224 4.62 -48.69 18.89
N LYS A 225 5.79 -48.08 19.06
CA LYS A 225 6.79 -48.43 20.08
C LYS A 225 7.64 -47.21 20.45
N ILE A 226 8.37 -47.29 21.56
CA ILE A 226 9.34 -46.27 21.96
C ILE A 226 10.31 -45.99 20.79
N GLY A 227 10.60 -44.71 20.56
CA GLY A 227 11.36 -44.25 19.40
C GLY A 227 10.51 -43.93 18.17
N HIS A 228 9.18 -44.02 18.25
CA HIS A 228 8.27 -43.53 17.22
C HIS A 228 7.76 -42.12 17.55
N ILE A 229 7.53 -41.31 16.51
CA ILE A 229 6.95 -39.98 16.65
C ILE A 229 5.82 -39.78 15.64
N ALA A 230 4.84 -38.97 16.04
CA ALA A 230 3.86 -38.38 15.14
C ALA A 230 4.37 -37.04 14.61
N VAL A 231 4.19 -36.79 13.32
CA VAL A 231 4.68 -35.57 12.63
C VAL A 231 3.65 -35.00 11.68
N ASP A 232 3.91 -33.80 11.15
CA ASP A 232 3.30 -33.31 9.92
C ASP A 232 4.10 -33.80 8.70
N PRO A 233 3.55 -34.70 7.85
CA PRO A 233 4.26 -35.22 6.67
C PRO A 233 4.73 -34.17 5.67
N LYS A 234 4.14 -32.95 5.69
CA LYS A 234 4.57 -31.84 4.84
C LYS A 234 5.88 -31.19 5.31
N ILE A 235 6.26 -31.40 6.56
CA ILE A 235 7.45 -30.80 7.18
C ILE A 235 8.51 -31.88 7.43
N ILE A 236 8.12 -33.03 7.97
CA ILE A 236 8.98 -34.19 8.18
C ILE A 236 8.31 -35.38 7.47
N ALA A 237 8.93 -35.88 6.40
CA ALA A 237 8.36 -36.99 5.63
C ALA A 237 8.21 -38.25 6.51
N MET A 238 7.17 -39.04 6.24
CA MET A 238 7.01 -40.35 6.89
C MET A 238 8.23 -41.24 6.65
N HIS A 239 8.54 -42.08 7.62
CA HIS A 239 9.72 -42.96 7.72
C HIS A 239 11.07 -42.26 7.88
N SER A 240 11.11 -40.92 7.94
CA SER A 240 12.34 -40.19 8.24
C SER A 240 12.92 -40.57 9.60
N LYS A 241 14.25 -40.58 9.69
CA LYS A 241 14.97 -40.58 10.97
C LYS A 241 15.09 -39.15 11.46
N VAL A 242 14.71 -38.95 12.72
CA VAL A 242 14.72 -37.64 13.35
C VAL A 242 15.51 -37.74 14.64
N TYR A 243 16.68 -37.11 14.70
CA TYR A 243 17.38 -36.92 15.95
C TYR A 243 16.75 -35.74 16.69
N ILE A 244 16.29 -35.96 17.90
CA ILE A 244 15.69 -34.94 18.74
C ILE A 244 16.66 -34.63 19.85
N GLU A 245 16.90 -33.35 20.11
CA GLU A 245 17.62 -32.88 21.28
C GLU A 245 16.63 -32.23 22.25
N GLY A 246 16.53 -32.82 23.45
CA GLY A 246 15.89 -32.14 24.55
C GLY A 246 15.83 -32.94 25.82
N GLN A 247 15.59 -32.20 26.89
CA GLN A 247 15.60 -32.68 28.27
C GLN A 247 14.40 -32.08 29.01
N ASP A 248 13.98 -32.70 30.11
CA ASP A 248 13.07 -32.04 31.03
C ASP A 248 13.72 -31.08 32.02
N LYS A 249 12.85 -30.40 32.78
CA LYS A 249 13.22 -29.43 33.81
C LYS A 249 13.98 -30.09 34.97
N VAL A 250 13.88 -31.41 35.12
CA VAL A 250 14.54 -32.19 36.17
C VAL A 250 15.70 -33.03 35.62
N GLY A 251 16.01 -32.93 34.32
CA GLY A 251 17.19 -33.50 33.68
C GLY A 251 16.97 -34.84 32.96
N ASN A 252 15.73 -35.35 32.84
CA ASN A 252 15.48 -36.56 32.05
C ASN A 252 15.73 -36.26 30.56
N GLN A 253 16.49 -37.13 29.90
CA GLN A 253 16.89 -36.95 28.51
C GLN A 253 15.87 -37.63 27.60
N TYR A 254 15.25 -36.84 26.72
CA TYR A 254 14.49 -37.33 25.57
C TYR A 254 15.30 -37.20 24.28
N THR A 255 16.62 -37.10 24.44
CA THR A 255 17.55 -37.01 23.33
C THR A 255 17.71 -38.38 22.71
N GLY A 256 17.48 -38.50 21.41
CA GLY A 256 17.54 -39.79 20.74
C GLY A 256 17.17 -39.73 19.26
N ILE A 257 17.35 -40.84 18.57
CA ILE A 257 16.92 -41.01 17.18
C ILE A 257 15.54 -41.66 17.18
N TYR A 258 14.60 -40.95 16.56
CA TYR A 258 13.21 -41.34 16.41
C TYR A 258 12.88 -41.63 14.95
N THR A 259 11.78 -42.35 14.73
CA THR A 259 11.25 -42.64 13.39
C THR A 259 9.86 -42.03 13.24
N ALA A 260 9.67 -41.24 12.18
CA ALA A 260 8.37 -40.66 11.84
C ALA A 260 7.42 -41.74 11.32
N THR A 261 6.56 -42.28 12.17
CA THR A 261 5.66 -43.39 11.80
C THR A 261 4.19 -43.04 11.94
N ASP A 262 3.88 -41.91 12.56
CA ASP A 262 2.50 -41.56 12.89
C ASP A 262 2.14 -40.13 12.49
N THR A 263 0.85 -39.82 12.53
CA THR A 263 0.32 -38.47 12.29
C THR A 263 -0.83 -38.19 13.26
N GLY A 264 -1.11 -36.91 13.51
CA GLY A 264 -2.24 -36.50 14.33
C GLY A 264 -2.97 -35.30 13.76
N GLY A 265 -4.26 -35.17 14.07
CA GLY A 265 -5.07 -34.02 13.66
C GLY A 265 -4.48 -32.69 14.15
N ALA A 266 -3.96 -32.67 15.38
CA ALA A 266 -3.35 -31.51 16.02
C ALA A 266 -1.84 -31.35 15.76
N ILE A 267 -1.21 -32.33 15.07
CA ILE A 267 0.21 -32.34 14.76
C ILE A 267 0.39 -31.76 13.34
N LYS A 268 0.59 -30.44 13.30
CA LYS A 268 0.69 -29.62 12.08
C LYS A 268 1.83 -28.62 12.19
N GLY A 269 2.52 -28.37 11.08
CA GLY A 269 3.69 -27.49 11.03
C GLY A 269 4.89 -28.07 11.81
N ASN A 270 5.65 -27.19 12.46
CA ASN A 270 6.79 -27.58 13.32
C ASN A 270 6.31 -28.12 14.67
N ARG A 271 5.46 -29.15 14.65
CA ARG A 271 4.97 -29.85 15.84
C ARG A 271 5.22 -31.35 15.69
N ILE A 272 5.64 -31.97 16.79
CA ILE A 272 5.82 -33.42 16.89
C ILE A 272 5.12 -33.94 18.14
N ASP A 273 4.78 -35.23 18.12
CA ASP A 273 4.29 -35.97 19.29
C ASP A 273 5.16 -37.19 19.53
N VAL A 274 5.77 -37.30 20.71
CA VAL A 274 6.67 -38.39 21.07
C VAL A 274 5.86 -39.52 21.68
N TYR A 275 5.97 -40.72 21.10
CA TYR A 275 5.30 -41.87 21.70
C TYR A 275 5.98 -42.28 23.01
N MET A 276 5.16 -42.50 24.03
CA MET A 276 5.55 -43.03 25.34
C MET A 276 4.64 -44.21 25.70
N GLU A 277 5.20 -45.18 26.43
CA GLU A 277 4.42 -46.33 26.92
C GLU A 277 3.63 -45.99 28.18
N ASP A 278 4.22 -45.16 29.04
CA ASP A 278 3.65 -44.80 30.34
C ASP A 278 2.90 -43.47 30.28
N THR A 279 1.69 -43.46 30.86
CA THR A 279 0.82 -42.29 30.86
C THR A 279 1.33 -41.21 31.81
N ASP A 280 1.95 -41.58 32.93
CA ASP A 280 2.50 -40.60 33.89
C ASP A 280 3.72 -39.91 33.29
N GLU A 281 4.60 -40.64 32.58
CA GLU A 281 5.72 -40.09 31.82
C GLU A 281 5.25 -39.08 30.75
N MET A 282 4.17 -39.40 30.03
CA MET A 282 3.57 -38.50 29.05
C MET A 282 3.10 -37.18 29.69
N TYR A 283 2.48 -37.23 30.87
CA TYR A 283 2.06 -36.02 31.59
C TYR A 283 3.25 -35.21 32.10
N ILE A 284 4.31 -35.88 32.56
CA ILE A 284 5.57 -35.26 32.99
C ILE A 284 6.30 -34.60 31.81
N PHE A 285 6.25 -35.21 30.63
CA PHE A 285 6.83 -34.66 29.41
C PHE A 285 6.20 -33.30 29.08
N GLY A 286 4.87 -33.22 29.05
CA GLY A 286 4.14 -31.96 28.80
C GLY A 286 4.45 -31.34 27.44
N VAL A 287 4.51 -30.00 27.37
CA VAL A 287 4.80 -29.28 26.12
C VAL A 287 6.22 -28.71 26.18
N ARG A 288 7.03 -28.95 25.15
CA ARG A 288 8.43 -28.53 25.09
C ARG A 288 8.77 -27.88 23.76
N GLN A 289 9.75 -26.97 23.78
CA GLN A 289 10.45 -26.54 22.58
C GLN A 289 11.74 -27.35 22.48
N MET A 290 11.95 -28.04 21.37
CA MET A 290 13.08 -28.93 21.14
C MET A 290 13.67 -28.69 19.76
N ARG A 291 14.94 -29.05 19.58
CA ARG A 291 15.53 -29.12 18.24
C ARG A 291 15.34 -30.51 17.68
N ALA A 292 14.90 -30.57 16.43
CA ALA A 292 14.71 -31.81 15.69
C ALA A 292 15.49 -31.75 14.39
N PHE A 293 16.38 -32.71 14.20
CA PHE A 293 17.25 -32.86 13.05
C PHE A 293 16.73 -34.02 12.22
N VAL A 294 16.25 -33.74 11.01
CA VAL A 294 15.98 -34.79 10.02
C VAL A 294 17.32 -35.26 9.50
N ILE A 295 17.63 -36.53 9.71
CA ILE A 295 18.96 -37.08 9.48
C ILE A 295 18.92 -38.28 8.53
N GLU A 296 20.03 -38.47 7.82
CA GLU A 296 20.31 -39.61 6.95
C GLU A 296 21.70 -40.15 7.33
N GLU A 297 21.86 -41.48 7.31
CA GLU A 297 23.20 -42.06 7.50
C GLU A 297 24.09 -41.67 6.31
N LYS A 298 25.31 -41.19 6.59
CA LYS A 298 26.29 -40.89 5.54
C LYS A 298 26.86 -42.18 4.92
#